data_AF-A0A183JX52-F1
#
_entry.id   AF-A0A183JX52-F1
#
_cell.length_a   1.000
_cell.length_b   1.000
_cell.length_c   1.000
_cell.angle_alpha   90.00
_cell.angle_beta   90.00
_cell.angle_gamma   90.00
#
_symmetry.space_group_name_H-M   'P 1'
#
loop_
_entity.id
_entity.type
_entity.pdbx_description
1 polymer ?
#
loop_
_entity_poly.entity_id
_entity_poly.type
_entity_poly.pdbx_seq_one_letter_code
_entity_poly.pdbx_strand_id
1 'polypeptide(L)'
;MDLSGLHTENQIDHICINKKFRRTMEDVRTRRGADIASDHHLVVANLKLKLKKNWTTGQTAPQRFNTAFLRDTDKLNKFKIALNNRFQALQDLLKEEETTMEDNWKSIKEALTTTCQEVLEANKQVKRSIRADKKKYVEELATTAEKAAREGNMKQLYDTTKKLAGKYSKPGRPVRDKEGKPITEIQQQQNRWVEYFEELLNRPALMNPPDIEAAHTDLSIDVKTPTTEKIRIAVRQIKNGKAAGPDNIPAEALKSNIEATTSMLYLLFKKI
;
A
#
# COMPACT_ATOMS: atom_id res chain seq x y z
N MET A 1 -54.14 -44.75 -32.59
CA MET A 1 -53.55 -43.58 -31.90
C MET A 1 -52.51 -44.14 -30.96
N ASP A 2 -51.24 -43.98 -31.29
CA ASP A 2 -50.14 -44.41 -30.43
C ASP A 2 -49.32 -43.15 -30.09
N LEU A 3 -49.57 -42.61 -28.90
CA LEU A 3 -48.91 -41.44 -28.36
C LEU A 3 -47.81 -41.93 -27.40
N SER A 4 -46.76 -42.55 -27.95
CA SER A 4 -45.57 -42.92 -27.19
C SER A 4 -44.75 -41.65 -26.88
N GLY A 5 -44.98 -41.11 -25.69
CA GLY A 5 -44.14 -40.23 -24.87
C GLY A 5 -42.97 -39.48 -25.52
N LEU A 6 -43.21 -38.22 -25.90
CA LEU A 6 -42.14 -37.22 -25.95
C LEU A 6 -41.68 -36.94 -24.51
N HIS A 7 -40.58 -37.55 -24.09
CA HIS A 7 -39.93 -37.22 -22.81
C HIS A 7 -39.29 -35.84 -22.94
N THR A 8 -39.85 -34.82 -22.29
CA THR A 8 -39.25 -33.48 -22.20
C THR A 8 -38.12 -33.50 -21.18
N GLU A 9 -36.86 -33.50 -21.63
CA GLU A 9 -35.70 -33.27 -20.75
C GLU A 9 -35.59 -31.77 -20.42
N ASN A 10 -35.95 -31.38 -19.19
CA ASN A 10 -35.79 -30.00 -18.71
C ASN A 10 -34.39 -29.82 -18.09
N GLN A 11 -33.59 -28.89 -18.63
CA GLN A 11 -32.30 -28.49 -18.04
C GLN A 11 -32.52 -27.31 -17.08
N ILE A 12 -32.57 -27.60 -15.77
CA ILE A 12 -32.85 -26.60 -14.72
C ILE A 12 -31.66 -26.35 -13.78
N ASP A 13 -30.62 -27.18 -13.86
CA ASP A 13 -29.45 -27.10 -13.00
C ASP A 13 -28.23 -26.50 -13.74
N HIS A 14 -27.67 -25.43 -13.18
CA HIS A 14 -26.57 -24.67 -13.79
C HIS A 14 -25.45 -24.34 -12.80
N ILE A 15 -24.20 -24.40 -13.28
CA ILE A 15 -23.02 -23.90 -12.56
C ILE A 15 -22.56 -22.60 -13.22
N CYS A 16 -22.78 -21.48 -12.54
CA CYS A 16 -22.38 -20.16 -13.02
C CYS A 16 -20.97 -19.80 -12.58
N ILE A 17 -20.10 -19.41 -13.52
CA ILE A 17 -18.74 -18.93 -13.25
C ILE A 17 -18.48 -17.58 -13.91
N ASN A 18 -17.72 -16.71 -13.24
CA ASN A 18 -17.32 -15.43 -13.83
C ASN A 18 -16.48 -15.66 -15.10
N LYS A 19 -16.75 -14.89 -16.17
CA LYS A 19 -16.05 -14.98 -17.47
C LYS A 19 -14.53 -14.97 -17.33
N LYS A 20 -13.97 -14.25 -16.36
CA LYS A 20 -12.51 -14.20 -16.10
C LYS A 20 -11.91 -15.56 -15.70
N PHE A 21 -12.71 -16.45 -15.11
CA PHE A 21 -12.30 -17.78 -14.66
C PHE A 21 -12.78 -18.88 -15.60
N ARG A 22 -13.32 -18.56 -16.79
CA ARG A 22 -13.77 -19.59 -17.74
C ARG A 22 -12.69 -20.64 -18.04
N ARG A 23 -11.42 -20.23 -18.11
CA ARG A 23 -10.28 -21.12 -18.38
C ARG A 23 -9.86 -22.00 -17.19
N THR A 24 -10.42 -21.78 -15.99
CA THR A 24 -10.15 -22.62 -14.81
C THR A 24 -11.10 -23.82 -14.74
N MET A 25 -12.15 -23.85 -15.56
CA MET A 25 -13.10 -24.94 -15.63
C MET A 25 -12.55 -26.01 -16.56
N GLU A 26 -12.23 -27.19 -16.03
CA GLU A 26 -11.64 -28.28 -16.80
C GLU A 26 -12.70 -29.21 -17.37
N ASP A 27 -13.77 -29.46 -16.62
CA ASP A 27 -14.81 -30.42 -16.99
C ASP A 27 -16.12 -30.11 -16.25
N VAL A 28 -17.27 -30.32 -16.90
CA VAL A 28 -18.61 -30.19 -16.30
C VAL A 28 -19.48 -31.34 -16.79
N ARG A 29 -20.07 -32.11 -15.88
CA ARG A 29 -20.87 -33.29 -16.21
C ARG A 29 -22.10 -33.43 -15.34
N THR A 30 -23.18 -33.94 -15.93
CA THR A 30 -24.38 -34.39 -15.22
C THR A 30 -24.27 -35.87 -14.91
N ARG A 31 -24.41 -36.27 -13.65
CA ARG A 31 -24.38 -37.67 -13.21
C ARG A 31 -25.79 -38.25 -13.13
N ARG A 32 -26.23 -38.82 -14.25
CA ARG A 32 -27.57 -39.43 -14.41
C ARG A 32 -27.77 -40.76 -13.65
N GLY A 33 -26.69 -41.36 -13.13
CA GLY A 33 -26.73 -42.64 -12.39
C GLY A 33 -26.30 -42.53 -10.92
N ALA A 34 -26.28 -41.32 -10.36
CA ALA A 34 -26.04 -41.15 -8.92
C ALA A 34 -27.35 -41.45 -8.18
N ASP A 35 -27.32 -42.42 -7.26
CA ASP A 35 -28.47 -42.72 -6.40
C ASP A 35 -28.62 -41.60 -5.36
N ILE A 36 -29.42 -40.61 -5.73
CA ILE A 36 -29.77 -39.46 -4.92
C ILE A 36 -31.29 -39.54 -4.81
N ALA A 37 -31.82 -39.48 -3.60
CA ALA A 37 -33.26 -39.48 -3.33
C ALA A 37 -33.92 -38.16 -3.74
N SER A 38 -33.70 -37.73 -4.98
CA SER A 38 -34.24 -36.54 -5.63
C SER A 38 -34.47 -36.84 -7.11
N ASP A 39 -35.49 -36.20 -7.66
CA ASP A 39 -35.83 -36.14 -9.07
C ASP A 39 -34.84 -35.32 -9.93
N HIS A 40 -33.83 -34.69 -9.31
CA HIS A 40 -32.78 -33.94 -9.99
C HIS A 40 -31.50 -34.74 -10.22
N HIS A 41 -30.86 -34.52 -11.37
CA HIS A 41 -29.54 -35.09 -11.66
C HIS A 41 -28.41 -34.18 -11.15
N LEU A 42 -27.44 -34.76 -10.43
CA LEU A 42 -26.30 -34.01 -9.92
C LEU A 42 -25.43 -33.44 -11.05
N VAL A 43 -25.13 -32.14 -11.00
CA VAL A 43 -24.16 -31.48 -11.89
C VAL A 43 -22.85 -31.27 -11.14
N VAL A 44 -21.74 -31.77 -11.69
CA VAL A 44 -20.40 -31.70 -11.08
C VAL A 44 -19.46 -30.96 -12.02
N ALA A 45 -18.68 -30.02 -11.48
CA ALA A 45 -17.63 -29.31 -12.21
C ALA A 45 -16.26 -29.52 -11.58
N ASN A 46 -15.25 -29.80 -12.41
CA ASN A 46 -13.84 -29.80 -12.00
C ASN A 46 -13.21 -28.45 -12.33
N LEU A 47 -12.52 -27.86 -11.34
CA LEU A 47 -11.87 -26.56 -11.48
C LEU A 47 -10.41 -26.59 -11.04
N LYS A 48 -9.54 -25.98 -11.84
CA LYS A 48 -8.12 -25.76 -11.52
C LYS A 48 -7.84 -24.30 -11.18
N LEU A 49 -7.74 -24.00 -9.89
CA LEU A 49 -7.46 -22.66 -9.38
C LEU A 49 -5.97 -22.50 -9.03
N LYS A 50 -5.33 -21.49 -9.61
CA LYS A 50 -3.99 -21.04 -9.17
C LYS A 50 -4.16 -19.86 -8.21
N LEU A 51 -4.23 -20.15 -6.92
CA LEU A 51 -4.29 -19.13 -5.88
C LEU A 51 -2.88 -18.68 -5.51
N LYS A 52 -2.65 -17.36 -5.41
CA LYS A 52 -1.40 -16.82 -4.88
C LYS A 52 -1.39 -17.05 -3.37
N LYS A 53 -0.37 -17.74 -2.86
CA LYS A 53 -0.12 -17.83 -1.42
C LYS A 53 0.21 -16.44 -0.89
N ASN A 54 -0.65 -15.89 -0.05
CA ASN A 54 -0.32 -14.70 0.72
C ASN A 54 0.57 -15.16 1.89
N TRP A 55 1.85 -14.83 1.83
CA TRP A 55 2.74 -15.04 2.97
C TRP A 55 2.31 -14.11 4.10
N THR A 56 1.66 -14.67 5.12
CA THR A 56 1.44 -14.04 6.45
C THR A 56 2.59 -14.41 7.40
N THR A 57 3.80 -14.61 6.88
CA THR A 57 4.95 -14.91 7.73
C THR A 57 5.49 -13.59 8.31
N GLY A 58 4.99 -13.23 9.50
CA GLY A 58 5.71 -12.54 10.58
C GLY A 58 6.34 -11.16 10.36
N GLN A 59 6.52 -10.68 9.12
CA GLN A 59 6.95 -9.31 8.89
C GLN A 59 5.75 -8.40 9.09
N THR A 60 5.70 -7.72 10.25
CA THR A 60 4.86 -6.55 10.44
C THR A 60 5.05 -5.67 9.21
N ALA A 61 3.99 -5.47 8.42
CA ALA A 61 4.09 -4.66 7.21
C ALA A 61 4.77 -3.33 7.58
N PRO A 62 5.83 -2.91 6.87
CA PRO A 62 6.61 -1.76 7.29
C PRO A 62 5.71 -0.56 7.53
N GLN A 63 5.69 -0.07 8.76
CA GLN A 63 4.77 1.00 9.14
C GLN A 63 5.22 2.29 8.46
N ARG A 64 4.44 2.73 7.47
CA ARG A 64 4.73 3.96 6.73
C ARG A 64 4.21 5.16 7.49
N PHE A 65 5.13 5.94 8.05
CA PHE A 65 4.81 7.26 8.60
C PHE A 65 4.62 8.29 7.48
N ASN A 66 3.68 9.22 7.67
CA ASN A 66 3.51 10.33 6.74
C ASN A 66 4.58 11.40 7.00
N THR A 67 5.72 11.28 6.35
CA THR A 67 6.87 12.20 6.51
C THR A 67 6.59 13.61 6.00
N ALA A 68 5.52 13.83 5.22
CA ALA A 68 5.12 15.17 4.80
C ALA A 68 4.82 16.10 5.99
N PHE A 69 4.40 15.55 7.14
CA PHE A 69 4.18 16.33 8.35
C PHE A 69 5.47 16.90 8.97
N LEU A 70 6.65 16.38 8.62
CA LEU A 70 7.92 16.95 9.05
C LEU A 70 8.34 18.17 8.20
N ARG A 71 7.57 18.51 7.15
CA ARG A 71 7.70 19.77 6.41
C ARG A 71 6.97 20.93 7.09
N ASP A 72 6.01 20.63 7.95
CA ASP A 72 5.27 21.60 8.73
C ASP A 72 6.09 22.03 9.94
N THR A 73 6.33 23.33 10.09
CA THR A 73 7.25 23.88 11.09
C THR A 73 6.82 23.55 12.52
N ASP A 74 5.53 23.64 12.83
CA ASP A 74 5.01 23.40 14.18
C ASP A 74 5.11 21.93 14.56
N LYS A 75 4.73 21.03 13.64
CA LYS A 75 4.86 19.59 13.84
C LYS A 75 6.31 19.16 13.92
N LEU A 76 7.20 19.76 13.11
CA LEU A 76 8.63 19.49 13.17
C LEU A 76 9.21 19.92 14.52
N ASN A 77 8.84 21.09 15.04
CA ASN A 77 9.28 21.55 16.35
C ASN A 77 8.76 20.66 17.48
N LYS A 78 7.48 20.27 17.43
CA LYS A 78 6.91 19.29 18.36
C LYS A 78 7.64 17.95 18.32
N PHE A 79 7.99 17.47 17.12
CA PHE A 79 8.79 16.26 16.93
C PHE A 79 10.17 16.40 17.57
N LYS A 80 10.89 17.51 17.30
CA LYS A 80 12.22 17.77 17.85
C LYS A 80 12.23 17.78 19.38
N ILE A 81 11.26 18.47 20.00
CA ILE A 81 11.14 18.54 21.46
C ILE A 81 10.88 17.15 22.05
N ALA A 82 9.89 16.43 21.53
CA ALA A 82 9.55 15.09 22.01
C ALA A 82 10.72 14.10 21.85
N LEU A 83 11.43 14.17 20.71
CA LEU A 83 12.59 13.33 20.46
C LEU A 83 13.74 13.66 21.43
N ASN A 84 14.04 14.95 21.63
CA ASN A 84 15.11 15.38 22.53
C ASN A 84 14.87 14.95 23.96
N ASN A 85 13.63 15.12 24.46
CA ASN A 85 13.29 14.71 25.81
C ASN A 85 13.52 13.20 26.02
N ARG A 86 13.18 12.37 25.02
CA ARG A 86 13.44 10.93 25.06
C ARG A 86 14.92 10.58 24.97
N PHE A 87 15.65 11.22 24.07
CA PHE A 87 17.08 10.98 23.91
C PHE A 87 17.86 11.41 25.14
N GLN A 88 17.47 12.50 25.80
CA GLN A 88 18.08 12.90 27.06
C GLN A 88 17.89 11.83 28.14
N ALA A 89 16.66 11.36 28.34
CA ALA A 89 16.36 10.28 29.29
C ALA A 89 17.13 8.99 28.97
N LEU A 90 17.21 8.62 27.69
CA LEU A 90 18.00 7.46 27.26
C LEU A 90 19.49 7.66 27.48
N GLN A 91 20.02 8.86 27.24
CA GLN A 91 21.45 9.12 27.39
C GLN A 91 21.91 8.97 28.84
N ASP A 92 21.06 9.29 29.80
CA ASP A 92 21.35 9.13 31.22
C ASP A 92 21.32 7.64 31.62
N LEU A 93 20.34 6.87 31.14
CA LEU A 93 20.29 5.41 31.32
C LEU A 93 21.50 4.68 30.71
N LEU A 94 21.90 5.08 29.50
CA LEU A 94 23.03 4.47 28.78
C LEU A 94 24.40 4.71 29.42
N LYS A 95 24.51 5.68 30.34
CA LYS A 95 25.72 5.95 31.13
C LYS A 95 25.78 5.13 32.41
N GLU A 96 24.65 4.71 32.97
CA GLU A 96 24.56 4.03 34.26
C GLU A 96 24.56 2.49 34.13
N GLU A 97 24.12 1.96 32.99
CA GLU A 97 23.86 0.52 32.83
C GLU A 97 24.82 -0.15 31.83
N GLU A 98 25.37 -1.31 32.19
CA GLU A 98 26.28 -2.11 31.36
C GLU A 98 25.45 -2.95 30.36
N THR A 99 24.80 -2.26 29.43
CA THR A 99 23.87 -2.84 28.45
C THR A 99 24.56 -3.25 27.15
N THR A 100 24.03 -4.31 26.53
CA THR A 100 24.50 -4.78 25.23
C THR A 100 24.20 -3.75 24.12
N MET A 101 24.94 -3.81 23.01
CA MET A 101 24.77 -2.84 21.93
C MET A 101 23.44 -3.00 21.21
N GLU A 102 22.96 -4.24 21.10
CA GLU A 102 21.65 -4.58 20.56
C GLU A 102 20.54 -3.93 21.39
N ASP A 103 20.64 -3.95 22.71
CA ASP A 103 19.68 -3.32 23.61
C ASP A 103 19.70 -1.78 23.50
N ASN A 104 20.88 -1.21 23.31
CA ASN A 104 21.06 0.23 23.13
C ASN A 104 20.48 0.70 21.79
N TRP A 105 20.75 -0.05 20.71
CA TRP A 105 20.15 0.23 19.40
C TRP A 105 18.63 0.07 19.44
N LYS A 106 18.14 -0.98 20.09
CA LYS A 106 16.70 -1.21 20.28
C LYS A 106 16.03 -0.03 21.00
N SER A 107 16.65 0.48 22.06
CA SER A 107 16.14 1.63 22.82
C SER A 107 16.08 2.91 21.98
N ILE A 108 17.12 3.20 21.19
CA ILE A 108 17.16 4.33 20.27
C ILE A 108 16.10 4.20 19.17
N LYS A 109 15.95 2.99 18.61
CA LYS A 109 14.93 2.66 17.62
C LYS A 109 13.52 2.84 18.18
N GLU A 110 13.27 2.39 19.40
CA GLU A 110 11.98 2.56 20.08
C GLU A 110 11.67 4.04 20.32
N ALA A 111 12.62 4.84 20.77
CA ALA A 111 12.42 6.29 20.96
C ALA A 111 12.09 7.00 19.64
N LEU A 112 12.80 6.69 18.54
CA LEU A 112 12.52 7.25 17.21
C LEU A 112 11.14 6.82 16.69
N THR A 113 10.82 5.54 16.80
CA THR A 113 9.56 4.98 16.28
C THR A 113 8.36 5.50 17.07
N THR A 114 8.47 5.57 18.40
CA THR A 114 7.41 6.08 19.27
C THR A 114 7.15 7.57 19.00
N THR A 115 8.20 8.37 18.80
CA THR A 115 8.04 9.80 18.47
C THR A 115 7.39 9.98 17.10
N CYS A 116 7.76 9.15 16.11
CA CYS A 116 7.07 9.12 14.82
C CYS A 116 5.59 8.78 14.98
N GLN A 117 5.25 7.81 15.82
CA GLN A 117 3.87 7.42 16.06
C GLN A 117 3.04 8.54 16.68
N GLU A 118 3.54 9.16 17.75
CA GLU A 118 2.80 10.21 18.45
C GLU A 118 2.58 11.47 17.61
N VAL A 119 3.61 11.91 16.90
CA VAL A 119 3.57 13.19 16.19
C VAL A 119 3.05 13.04 14.77
N LEU A 120 3.35 11.93 14.09
CA LEU A 120 2.98 11.72 12.68
C LEU A 120 1.70 10.89 12.51
N GLU A 121 1.30 10.08 13.49
CA GLU A 121 0.03 9.34 13.47
C GLU A 121 -1.12 10.00 14.26
N ALA A 122 -0.96 11.21 14.80
CA ALA A 122 -2.02 11.90 15.56
C ALA A 122 -3.38 11.99 14.83
N ASN A 123 -3.40 11.84 13.50
CA ASN A 123 -4.62 11.84 12.67
C ASN A 123 -5.23 10.46 12.38
N LYS A 124 -4.69 9.37 12.93
CA LYS A 124 -5.19 8.00 12.67
C LYS A 124 -6.57 7.80 13.27
N GLN A 125 -6.80 8.28 14.49
CA GLN A 125 -8.10 8.19 15.15
C GLN A 125 -9.16 9.04 14.44
N VAL A 126 -8.82 10.28 14.07
CA VAL A 126 -9.70 11.17 13.29
C VAL A 126 -10.04 10.57 11.92
N LYS A 127 -9.07 9.95 11.22
CA LYS A 127 -9.34 9.24 9.96
C LYS A 127 -10.19 7.98 10.15
N ARG A 128 -10.12 7.33 11.32
CA ARG A 128 -10.99 6.20 11.66
C ARG A 128 -12.41 6.67 11.96
N SER A 129 -12.58 7.73 12.75
CA SER A 129 -13.90 8.30 13.04
C SER A 129 -14.57 8.81 11.76
N ILE A 130 -13.88 9.58 10.92
CA ILE A 130 -14.42 10.06 9.62
C ILE A 130 -14.89 8.88 8.74
N ARG A 131 -14.14 7.76 8.72
CA ARG A 131 -14.53 6.57 7.97
C ARG A 131 -15.75 5.87 8.59
N ALA A 132 -15.81 5.80 9.91
CA ALA A 132 -16.95 5.24 10.64
C ALA A 132 -18.21 6.08 10.41
N ASP A 133 -18.10 7.40 10.54
CA ASP A 133 -19.21 8.35 10.31
C ASP A 133 -19.71 8.27 8.86
N LYS A 134 -18.79 8.21 7.89
CA LYS A 134 -19.15 8.02 6.48
C LYS A 134 -19.88 6.69 6.26
N LYS A 135 -19.41 5.60 6.89
CA LYS A 135 -20.08 4.30 6.80
C LYS A 135 -21.49 4.38 7.40
N LYS A 136 -21.62 4.94 8.60
CA LYS A 136 -22.90 5.11 9.30
C LYS A 136 -23.90 5.90 8.45
N TYR A 137 -23.47 7.01 7.87
CA TYR A 137 -24.29 7.82 6.96
C TYR A 137 -24.80 7.02 5.75
N VAL A 138 -23.92 6.22 5.13
CA VAL A 138 -24.31 5.37 3.98
C VAL A 138 -25.29 4.28 4.41
N GLU A 139 -25.08 3.66 5.57
CA GLU A 139 -25.96 2.65 6.15
C GLU A 139 -27.36 3.22 6.43
N GLU A 140 -27.44 4.43 7.00
CA GLU A 140 -28.71 5.15 7.26
C GLU A 140 -29.47 5.48 5.97
N LEU A 141 -28.76 5.85 4.90
CA LEU A 141 -29.38 6.05 3.59
C LEU A 141 -29.91 4.73 3.00
N ALA A 142 -29.18 3.63 3.16
CA ALA A 142 -29.59 2.32 2.67
C ALA A 142 -30.84 1.81 3.40
N THR A 143 -30.90 1.93 4.73
CA THR A 143 -32.08 1.55 5.52
C THR A 143 -33.29 2.42 5.19
N THR A 144 -33.07 3.72 4.93
CA THR A 144 -34.14 4.63 4.48
C THR A 144 -34.69 4.22 3.10
N ALA A 145 -33.81 3.87 2.16
CA ALA A 145 -34.21 3.38 0.84
C ALA A 145 -35.00 2.07 0.95
N GLU A 146 -34.54 1.13 1.79
CA GLU A 146 -35.22 -0.15 2.03
C GLU A 146 -36.62 0.04 2.62
N LYS A 147 -36.76 0.92 3.61
CA LYS A 147 -38.06 1.27 4.20
C LYS A 147 -39.01 1.88 3.16
N ALA A 148 -38.52 2.83 2.37
CA ALA A 148 -39.32 3.46 1.31
C ALA A 148 -39.80 2.44 0.26
N ALA A 149 -38.97 1.44 -0.08
CA ALA A 149 -39.37 0.35 -0.96
C ALA A 149 -40.48 -0.51 -0.37
N ARG A 150 -40.39 -0.86 0.93
CA ARG A 150 -41.42 -1.64 1.63
C ARG A 150 -42.76 -0.90 1.73
N GLU A 151 -42.72 0.41 1.93
CA GLU A 151 -43.90 1.27 2.04
C GLU A 151 -44.48 1.71 0.68
N GLY A 152 -43.85 1.33 -0.43
CA GLY A 152 -44.26 1.75 -1.77
C GLY A 152 -44.00 3.23 -2.09
N ASN A 153 -43.22 3.93 -1.26
CA ASN A 153 -42.88 5.34 -1.45
C ASN A 153 -41.77 5.51 -2.51
N MET A 154 -42.18 5.42 -3.78
CA MET A 154 -41.27 5.40 -4.92
C MET A 154 -40.44 6.68 -5.09
N LYS A 155 -41.01 7.84 -4.68
CA LYS A 155 -40.32 9.13 -4.73
C LYS A 155 -39.11 9.14 -3.78
N GLN A 156 -39.32 8.72 -2.53
CA GLN A 156 -38.26 8.68 -1.52
C GLN A 156 -37.19 7.63 -1.86
N LEU A 157 -37.60 6.48 -2.41
CA LEU A 157 -36.68 5.45 -2.90
C LEU A 157 -35.77 6.00 -4.02
N TYR A 158 -36.34 6.68 -5.00
CA TYR A 158 -35.57 7.27 -6.10
C TYR A 158 -34.59 8.35 -5.62
N ASP A 159 -35.04 9.27 -4.76
CA ASP A 159 -34.21 10.38 -4.25
C ASP A 159 -33.04 9.88 -3.39
N THR A 160 -33.27 8.86 -2.55
CA THR A 160 -32.21 8.23 -1.72
C THR A 160 -31.22 7.44 -2.57
N THR A 161 -31.70 6.67 -3.55
CA THR A 161 -30.85 5.92 -4.49
C THR A 161 -29.99 6.86 -5.33
N LYS A 162 -30.55 7.99 -5.77
CA LYS A 162 -29.82 9.04 -6.50
C LYS A 162 -28.72 9.69 -5.65
N LYS A 163 -28.97 9.90 -4.34
CA LYS A 163 -27.95 10.37 -3.39
C LYS A 163 -26.82 9.35 -3.20
N LEU A 164 -27.15 8.06 -3.09
CA LEU A 164 -26.19 6.96 -2.92
C LEU A 164 -25.32 6.74 -4.17
N ALA A 165 -25.91 6.79 -5.36
CA ALA A 165 -25.21 6.56 -6.62
C ALA A 165 -24.14 7.65 -6.91
N GLY A 166 -24.32 8.85 -6.36
CA GLY A 166 -23.44 9.99 -6.62
C GLY A 166 -23.41 10.40 -8.10
N LYS A 167 -22.60 11.40 -8.43
CA LYS A 167 -22.30 11.70 -9.84
C LYS A 167 -21.20 10.75 -10.30
N TYR A 168 -21.52 9.84 -11.22
CA TYR A 168 -20.51 9.05 -11.92
C TYR A 168 -19.60 10.00 -12.71
N SER A 169 -18.42 10.29 -12.17
CA SER A 169 -17.35 10.96 -12.88
C SER A 169 -16.37 9.89 -13.31
N LYS A 170 -16.22 9.69 -14.63
CA LYS A 170 -15.06 8.96 -15.14
C LYS A 170 -13.84 9.85 -14.83
N PRO A 171 -12.86 9.40 -14.05
CA PRO A 171 -11.56 10.04 -14.10
C PRO A 171 -11.01 9.79 -15.50
N GLY A 172 -11.25 10.71 -16.43
CA GLY A 172 -10.49 10.76 -17.66
C GLY A 172 -9.04 10.97 -17.25
N ARG A 173 -8.16 10.03 -17.55
CA ARG A 173 -6.71 10.31 -17.52
C ARG A 173 -6.43 11.06 -18.82
N PRO A 174 -6.22 12.39 -18.79
CA PRO A 174 -5.87 13.10 -20.00
C PRO A 174 -4.49 12.61 -20.43
N VAL A 175 -4.34 12.26 -21.70
CA VAL A 175 -3.01 12.03 -22.29
C VAL A 175 -2.26 13.37 -22.20
N ARG A 176 -1.00 13.35 -21.77
CA ARG A 176 -0.18 14.56 -21.64
C ARG A 176 0.89 14.59 -22.72
N ASP A 177 1.23 15.78 -23.18
CA ASP A 177 2.42 16.01 -24.01
C ASP A 177 3.71 15.81 -23.19
N LYS A 178 4.87 16.03 -23.82
CA LYS A 178 6.19 15.86 -23.19
C LYS A 178 6.42 16.86 -22.06
N GLU A 179 5.77 18.01 -22.13
CA GLU A 179 5.82 19.11 -21.17
C GLU A 179 4.82 18.92 -20.01
N GLY A 180 3.99 17.87 -20.07
CA GLY A 180 3.04 17.51 -19.02
C GLY A 180 1.70 18.23 -19.11
N LYS A 181 1.39 18.95 -20.19
CA LYS A 181 0.11 19.61 -20.43
C LYS A 181 -0.90 18.61 -21.04
N PRO A 182 -2.18 18.67 -20.65
CA PRO A 182 -3.20 17.75 -21.16
C PRO A 182 -3.54 18.01 -22.63
N ILE A 183 -3.53 16.95 -23.43
CA ILE A 183 -3.90 16.93 -24.85
C ILE A 183 -5.39 16.63 -24.97
N THR A 184 -6.15 17.59 -25.51
CA THR A 184 -7.61 17.51 -25.66
C THR A 184 -8.05 16.99 -27.03
N GLU A 185 -7.19 17.10 -28.05
CA GLU A 185 -7.51 16.74 -29.44
C GLU A 185 -7.08 15.31 -29.80
N ILE A 186 -7.97 14.54 -30.45
CA ILE A 186 -7.74 13.13 -30.79
C ILE A 186 -6.53 12.95 -31.71
N GLN A 187 -6.37 13.83 -32.70
CA GLN A 187 -5.24 13.77 -33.63
C GLN A 187 -3.90 13.95 -32.91
N GLN A 188 -3.84 14.89 -31.97
CA GLN A 188 -2.66 15.12 -31.15
C GLN A 188 -2.39 13.96 -30.19
N GLN A 189 -3.42 13.29 -29.68
CA GLN A 189 -3.25 12.08 -28.87
C GLN A 189 -2.66 10.94 -29.70
N GLN A 190 -3.12 10.74 -30.94
CA GLN A 190 -2.54 9.75 -31.84
C GLN A 190 -1.08 10.07 -32.16
N ASN A 191 -0.76 11.33 -32.47
CA ASN A 191 0.62 11.76 -32.70
C ASN A 191 1.50 11.53 -31.46
N ARG A 192 0.97 11.79 -30.25
CA ARG A 192 1.67 11.51 -28.98
C ARG A 192 1.93 10.02 -28.78
N TRP A 193 0.99 9.17 -29.19
CA TRP A 193 1.17 7.71 -29.17
C TRP A 193 2.24 7.26 -30.16
N VAL A 194 2.21 7.77 -31.39
CA VAL A 194 3.24 7.48 -32.41
C VAL A 194 4.61 7.86 -31.89
N GLU A 195 4.76 9.09 -31.38
CA GLU A 195 6.02 9.58 -30.81
C GLU A 195 6.51 8.73 -29.64
N TYR A 196 5.61 8.34 -28.72
CA TYR A 196 5.96 7.46 -27.59
C TYR A 196 6.46 6.09 -28.06
N PHE A 197 5.78 5.49 -29.04
CA PHE A 197 6.16 4.18 -29.56
C PHE A 197 7.43 4.24 -30.40
N GLU A 198 7.66 5.31 -31.17
CA GLU A 198 8.92 5.53 -31.88
C GLU A 198 10.09 5.66 -30.91
N GLU A 199 9.96 6.43 -29.83
CA GLU A 199 11.02 6.57 -28.82
C GLU A 199 11.29 5.25 -28.08
N LEU A 200 10.24 4.47 -27.82
CA LEU A 200 10.35 3.21 -27.10
C LEU A 200 10.95 2.09 -27.96
N LEU A 201 10.50 1.96 -29.21
CA LEU A 201 10.85 0.84 -30.10
C LEU A 201 12.11 1.14 -30.93
N ASN A 202 12.38 2.41 -31.25
CA ASN A 202 13.54 2.82 -32.04
C ASN A 202 14.63 3.46 -31.18
N ARG A 203 14.72 3.05 -29.92
CA ARG A 203 15.83 3.46 -29.05
C ARG A 203 17.16 3.06 -29.74
N PRO A 204 18.02 4.02 -30.11
CA PRO A 204 19.31 3.70 -30.71
C PRO A 204 20.10 2.82 -29.73
N ALA A 205 20.82 1.83 -30.28
CA ALA A 205 21.75 1.06 -29.47
C ALA A 205 22.71 2.03 -28.78
N LEU A 206 22.93 1.82 -27.47
CA LEU A 206 23.97 2.53 -26.74
C LEU A 206 25.31 2.22 -27.43
N MET A 207 25.82 3.16 -28.23
CA MET A 207 27.09 3.04 -28.95
C MET A 207 28.29 3.12 -28.00
N ASN A 208 28.07 3.67 -26.81
CA ASN A 208 29.05 3.61 -25.75
C ASN A 208 28.70 2.39 -24.88
N PRO A 209 29.65 1.49 -24.60
CA PRO A 209 29.47 0.56 -23.49
C PRO A 209 29.08 1.38 -22.26
N PRO A 210 28.19 0.89 -21.38
CA PRO A 210 27.98 1.54 -20.09
C PRO A 210 29.36 1.74 -19.47
N ASP A 211 29.69 2.98 -19.13
CA ASP A 211 30.86 3.30 -18.34
C ASP A 211 30.59 2.73 -16.94
N ILE A 212 30.84 1.43 -16.82
CA ILE A 212 30.90 0.76 -15.54
C ILE A 212 32.23 1.21 -14.99
N GLU A 213 32.23 2.30 -14.23
CA GLU A 213 33.35 2.61 -13.36
C GLU A 213 33.67 1.31 -12.61
N ALA A 214 34.87 0.78 -12.87
CA ALA A 214 35.35 -0.40 -12.17
C ALA A 214 35.16 -0.15 -10.68
N ALA A 215 34.52 -1.11 -9.99
CA ALA A 215 34.25 -1.00 -8.57
C ALA A 215 35.52 -0.50 -7.87
N HIS A 216 35.43 0.70 -7.30
CA HIS A 216 36.58 1.30 -6.64
C HIS A 216 37.11 0.29 -5.63
N THR A 217 38.43 0.11 -5.67
CA THR A 217 39.29 -0.60 -4.73
C THR A 217 38.60 -0.81 -3.38
N ASP A 218 38.64 -2.04 -2.85
CA ASP A 218 38.25 -2.35 -1.48
C ASP A 218 38.67 -1.19 -0.57
N LEU A 219 37.67 -0.41 -0.15
CA LEU A 219 37.89 0.70 0.75
C LEU A 219 38.51 0.05 1.98
N SER A 220 39.78 0.36 2.25
CA SER A 220 40.43 -0.03 3.49
C SER A 220 39.50 0.39 4.62
N ILE A 221 38.85 -0.60 5.25
CA ILE A 221 37.91 -0.37 6.33
C ILE A 221 38.77 0.19 7.47
N ASP A 222 38.72 1.52 7.62
CA ASP A 222 39.32 2.19 8.75
C ASP A 222 38.54 1.75 9.99
N VAL A 223 39.10 0.81 10.75
CA VAL A 223 38.51 0.24 11.98
C VAL A 223 38.50 1.25 13.13
N LYS A 224 38.91 2.50 12.87
CA LYS A 224 38.85 3.58 13.85
C LYS A 224 37.40 3.96 14.13
N THR A 225 37.14 4.28 15.39
CA THR A 225 35.83 4.77 15.83
C THR A 225 35.41 5.98 15.00
N PRO A 226 34.18 5.98 14.44
CA PRO A 226 33.73 7.04 13.57
C PRO A 226 33.58 8.36 14.33
N THR A 227 34.19 9.42 13.81
CA THR A 227 34.08 10.76 14.37
C THR A 227 32.63 11.28 14.27
N THR A 228 32.21 12.07 15.25
CA THR A 228 30.88 12.73 15.28
C THR A 228 30.54 13.44 13.96
N GLU A 229 31.51 14.14 13.34
CA GLU A 229 31.26 14.82 12.06
C GLU A 229 31.03 13.85 10.89
N LYS A 230 31.71 12.69 10.87
CA LYS A 230 31.47 11.66 9.85
C LYS A 230 30.04 11.12 9.95
N ILE A 231 29.56 10.86 11.17
CA ILE A 231 28.19 10.39 11.44
C ILE A 231 27.19 11.46 11.01
N ARG A 232 27.44 12.73 11.34
CA ARG A 232 26.60 13.87 10.97
C ARG A 232 26.48 14.04 9.46
N ILE A 233 27.59 13.94 8.72
CA ILE A 233 27.60 13.99 7.26
C ILE A 233 26.81 12.81 6.68
N ALA A 234 27.02 11.60 7.21
CA ALA A 234 26.30 10.41 6.75
C ALA A 234 24.78 10.56 6.93
N VAL A 235 24.32 11.02 8.10
CA VAL A 235 22.89 11.29 8.37
C VAL A 235 22.33 12.33 7.40
N ARG A 236 23.08 13.38 7.07
CA ARG A 236 22.66 14.40 6.09
C ARG A 236 22.50 13.84 4.68
N GLN A 237 23.40 12.95 4.27
CA GLN A 237 23.44 12.36 2.93
C GLN A 237 22.32 11.32 2.68
N ILE A 238 21.64 10.83 3.74
CA ILE A 238 20.53 9.89 3.58
C ILE A 238 19.44 10.52 2.68
N LYS A 239 19.01 9.76 1.66
CA LYS A 239 17.99 10.19 0.69
C LYS A 239 16.59 10.19 1.34
N ASN A 240 15.90 11.32 1.24
CA ASN A 240 14.51 11.45 1.70
C ASN A 240 13.54 10.75 0.73
N GLY A 241 12.33 10.43 1.21
CA GLY A 241 11.27 9.83 0.39
C GLY A 241 11.52 8.37 -0.01
N LYS A 242 12.56 7.73 0.53
CA LYS A 242 12.81 6.30 0.38
C LYS A 242 12.00 5.51 1.42
N ALA A 243 11.70 4.25 1.10
CA ALA A 243 11.04 3.36 2.04
C ALA A 243 11.96 3.14 3.25
N ALA A 244 11.37 3.13 4.45
CA ALA A 244 12.10 2.76 5.66
C ALA A 244 12.59 1.31 5.55
N GLY A 245 13.78 1.05 6.09
CA GLY A 245 14.36 -0.29 6.19
C GLY A 245 13.62 -1.18 7.19
N PRO A 246 14.19 -2.35 7.54
CA PRO A 246 13.62 -3.26 8.55
C PRO A 246 13.33 -2.60 9.91
N ASP A 247 14.04 -1.51 10.20
CA ASP A 247 13.84 -0.74 11.43
C ASP A 247 12.63 0.18 11.43
N ASN A 248 11.93 0.34 10.29
CA ASN A 248 10.77 1.21 10.12
C ASN A 248 11.03 2.70 10.40
N ILE A 249 12.29 3.12 10.52
CA ILE A 249 12.68 4.52 10.72
C ILE A 249 12.81 5.19 9.34
N PRO A 250 12.04 6.26 9.05
CA PRO A 250 12.22 7.04 7.82
C PRO A 250 13.44 7.95 7.94
N ALA A 251 14.11 8.20 6.81
CA ALA A 251 15.27 9.09 6.73
C ALA A 251 14.98 10.49 7.30
N GLU A 252 13.77 10.99 7.08
CA GLU A 252 13.32 12.30 7.53
C GLU A 252 13.28 12.42 9.06
N ALA A 253 13.02 11.31 9.77
CA ALA A 253 13.04 11.30 11.24
C ALA A 253 14.46 11.39 11.80
N LEU A 254 15.44 10.73 11.16
CA LEU A 254 16.85 10.88 11.54
C LEU A 254 17.37 12.29 11.24
N LYS A 255 16.86 12.90 10.16
CA LYS A 255 17.28 14.23 9.70
C LYS A 255 16.53 15.38 10.38
N SER A 256 15.45 15.13 11.12
CA SER A 256 14.68 16.19 11.77
C SER A 256 15.45 16.85 12.91
N ASN A 257 16.28 16.09 13.63
CA ASN A 257 17.26 16.62 14.58
C ASN A 257 18.60 15.91 14.40
N ILE A 258 19.42 16.45 13.50
CA ILE A 258 20.71 15.86 13.14
C ILE A 258 21.64 15.83 14.35
N GLU A 259 21.68 16.88 15.14
CA GLU A 259 22.62 16.99 16.27
C GLU A 259 22.31 15.92 17.33
N ALA A 260 21.05 15.86 17.79
CA ALA A 260 20.64 14.88 18.78
C ALA A 260 20.79 13.44 18.28
N THR A 261 20.45 13.17 17.02
CA THR A 261 20.62 11.84 16.41
C THR A 261 22.09 11.45 16.29
N THR A 262 22.95 12.39 15.90
CA THR A 262 24.40 12.17 15.78
C THR A 262 25.00 11.84 17.14
N SER A 263 24.63 12.58 18.19
CA SER A 263 25.09 12.33 19.56
C SER A 263 24.71 10.93 20.06
N MET A 264 23.46 10.50 19.80
CA MET A 264 23.02 9.15 20.20
C MET A 264 23.74 8.04 19.42
N LEU A 265 23.91 8.21 18.10
CA LEU A 265 24.64 7.24 17.27
C LEU A 265 26.14 7.19 17.62
N TYR A 266 26.74 8.32 17.97
CA TYR A 266 28.13 8.37 18.41
C TYR A 266 28.34 7.60 19.73
N LEU A 267 27.40 7.72 20.67
CA LEU A 267 27.43 6.92 21.91
C LEU A 267 27.41 5.41 21.63
N LEU A 268 26.58 4.96 20.67
CA LEU A 268 26.55 3.58 20.23
C LEU A 268 27.88 3.14 19.61
N PHE A 269 28.37 3.89 18.63
CA PHE A 269 29.58 3.52 17.89
C PHE A 269 30.86 3.58 18.74
N LYS A 270 30.86 4.30 19.86
CA LYS A 270 31.99 4.30 20.82
C LYS A 270 32.10 2.98 21.59
N LYS A 271 31.02 2.20 21.71
CA LYS A 271 31.03 0.90 22.39
C LYS A 271 31.57 -0.23 21.48
N ILE A 272 31.71 0.00 20.17
CA ILE A 272 32.33 -0.89 19.16
C ILE A 272 33.84 -0.84 19.27
#